data_AF-A0A3T0EBA6-F1
#
_entry.id   AF-A0A3T0EBA6-F1
#
_cell.length_a   1.000
_cell.length_b   1.000
_cell.length_c   1.000
_cell.angle_alpha   90.00
_cell.angle_beta   90.00
_cell.angle_gamma   90.00
#
_symmetry.space_group_name_H-M   'P 1'
#
loop_
_entity.id
_entity.type
_entity.pdbx_description
1 polymer ?
#
loop_
_entity_poly.entity_id
_entity_poly.type
_entity_poly.pdbx_seq_one_letter_code
_entity_poly.pdbx_strand_id
1 'polypeptide(L)'
;MSYQAYQTAAARTEDPRSAEYRLFGQVTRALLAARECGASELSKRADALDWNRRMWTAFAADCSSEDNKLPESLRAAIISLSIFVSRQTSDAIRDNDAVDTLIEINRTIMQGLAPQGQGAASAA
;
A
#
# COMPACT_ATOMS: atom_id res chain seq x y z
N MET A 1 -41.79 1.59 1.08
CA MET A 1 -40.46 1.03 0.76
C MET A 1 -39.45 1.71 1.67
N SER A 2 -38.87 0.98 2.63
CA SER A 2 -38.13 1.59 3.74
C SER A 2 -36.72 2.05 3.33
N TYR A 3 -36.34 3.24 3.81
CA TYR A 3 -35.00 3.85 3.72
C TYR A 3 -33.86 2.91 4.17
N GLN A 4 -34.17 1.85 4.93
CA GLN A 4 -33.22 0.84 5.37
C GLN A 4 -32.61 0.05 4.21
N ALA A 5 -33.38 -0.23 3.14
CA ALA A 5 -32.84 -0.95 1.98
C ALA A 5 -31.79 -0.14 1.21
N TYR A 6 -31.93 1.20 1.20
CA TYR A 6 -30.95 2.10 0.59
C TYR A 6 -29.68 2.22 1.42
N GLN A 7 -29.77 2.22 2.76
CA GLN A 7 -28.60 2.22 3.63
C GLN A 7 -27.83 0.90 3.61
N THR A 8 -28.53 -0.25 3.50
CA THR A 8 -27.88 -1.56 3.37
C THR A 8 -27.22 -1.76 2.00
N ALA A 9 -27.73 -1.11 0.95
CA ALA A 9 -27.09 -1.12 -0.37
C ALA A 9 -25.83 -0.23 -0.42
N ALA A 10 -25.85 0.94 0.24
CA ALA A 10 -24.68 1.82 0.34
C ALA A 10 -23.53 1.20 1.17
N ALA A 11 -23.86 0.41 2.20
CA ALA A 11 -22.91 -0.31 3.05
C ALA A 11 -22.21 -1.51 2.38
N ARG A 12 -22.56 -1.84 1.12
CA ARG A 12 -21.85 -2.87 0.32
C ARG A 12 -20.68 -2.31 -0.49
N THR A 13 -20.45 -1.00 -0.42
CA THR A 13 -19.23 -0.39 -0.97
C THR A 13 -18.18 -0.54 0.12
N GLU A 14 -17.18 -1.36 -0.14
CA GLU A 14 -16.06 -1.51 0.77
C GLU A 14 -15.48 -0.14 1.16
N ASP A 15 -15.18 0.04 2.45
CA ASP A 15 -14.48 1.22 2.95
C ASP A 15 -13.13 1.37 2.23
N PRO A 16 -12.88 2.51 1.54
CA PRO A 16 -11.67 2.69 0.73
C PRO A 16 -10.36 2.45 1.51
N ARG A 17 -10.29 2.83 2.80
CA ARG A 17 -9.11 2.57 3.63
C ARG A 17 -8.88 1.08 3.87
N SER A 18 -9.96 0.33 4.05
CA SER A 18 -9.91 -1.12 4.18
C SER A 18 -9.42 -1.80 2.89
N ALA A 19 -9.82 -1.29 1.72
CA ALA A 19 -9.35 -1.77 0.43
C ALA A 19 -7.85 -1.50 0.24
N GLU A 20 -7.40 -0.28 0.55
CA GLU A 20 -5.98 0.11 0.53
C GLU A 20 -5.15 -0.75 1.49
N TYR A 21 -5.61 -0.96 2.73
CA TYR A 21 -4.92 -1.81 3.71
C TYR A 21 -4.72 -3.24 3.18
N ARG A 22 -5.76 -3.83 2.57
CA ARG A 22 -5.64 -5.18 1.99
C ARG A 22 -4.70 -5.21 0.80
N LEU A 23 -4.73 -4.21 -0.08
CA LEU A 23 -3.81 -4.11 -1.22
C LEU A 23 -2.35 -4.05 -0.73
N PHE A 24 -2.05 -3.17 0.23
CA PHE A 24 -0.72 -3.10 0.84
C PHE A 24 -0.32 -4.45 1.47
N GLY A 25 -1.23 -5.12 2.18
CA GLY A 25 -0.96 -6.43 2.77
C GLY A 25 -0.66 -7.53 1.75
N GLN A 26 -1.29 -7.51 0.58
CA GLN A 26 -1.00 -8.45 -0.50
C GLN A 26 0.37 -8.18 -1.13
N VAL A 27 0.66 -6.92 -1.45
CA VAL A 27 1.95 -6.54 -2.05
C VAL A 27 3.11 -6.76 -1.09
N THR A 28 2.95 -6.40 0.19
CA THR A 28 3.99 -6.63 1.22
C THR A 28 4.32 -8.11 1.36
N ARG A 29 3.32 -8.99 1.24
CA ARG A 29 3.54 -10.44 1.24
C ARG A 29 4.28 -10.92 -0.01
N ALA A 30 3.97 -10.35 -1.17
CA ALA A 30 4.70 -10.64 -2.40
C ALA A 30 6.16 -10.18 -2.29
N LEU A 31 6.43 -9.01 -1.70
CA LEU A 31 7.79 -8.53 -1.44
C LEU A 31 8.54 -9.43 -0.45
N LEU A 32 7.89 -9.90 0.62
CA LEU A 32 8.47 -10.88 1.54
C LEU A 32 8.87 -12.18 0.82
N ALA A 33 8.02 -12.69 -0.08
CA ALA A 33 8.37 -13.86 -0.89
C ALA A 33 9.50 -13.56 -1.89
N ALA A 34 9.52 -12.36 -2.47
CA ALA A 34 10.54 -11.91 -3.40
C ALA A 34 11.92 -11.74 -2.75
N ARG A 35 11.97 -11.39 -1.46
CA ARG A 35 13.18 -11.31 -0.65
C ARG A 35 13.91 -12.65 -0.56
N GLU A 36 13.14 -13.74 -0.43
CA GLU A 36 13.65 -15.11 -0.29
C GLU A 36 13.97 -15.76 -1.66
N CYS A 37 13.73 -15.06 -2.78
CA CYS A 37 14.01 -15.57 -4.12
C CYS A 37 15.52 -15.63 -4.39
N GLY A 38 16.00 -16.81 -4.81
CA GLY A 38 17.34 -17.00 -5.34
C GLY A 38 17.47 -16.58 -6.81
N ALA A 39 18.66 -16.75 -7.39
CA ALA A 39 18.98 -16.29 -8.75
C ALA A 39 18.07 -16.89 -9.86
N SER A 40 17.54 -18.11 -9.68
CA SER A 40 16.63 -18.74 -10.63
C SER A 40 15.22 -18.13 -10.64
N GLU A 41 14.86 -17.40 -9.59
CA GLU A 41 13.51 -16.86 -9.38
C GLU A 41 13.43 -15.35 -9.65
N LEU A 42 14.36 -14.82 -10.45
CA LEU A 42 14.47 -13.38 -10.74
C LEU A 42 13.18 -12.80 -11.34
N SER A 43 12.46 -13.57 -12.16
CA SER A 43 11.15 -13.16 -12.68
C SER A 43 10.14 -12.93 -11.56
N LYS A 44 10.02 -13.85 -10.59
CA LYS A 44 9.10 -13.69 -9.46
C LYS A 44 9.44 -12.47 -8.60
N ARG A 45 10.75 -12.22 -8.43
CA ARG A 45 11.23 -11.01 -7.75
C ARG A 45 10.84 -9.76 -8.51
N ALA A 46 11.08 -9.73 -9.82
CA ALA A 46 10.73 -8.60 -10.68
C ALA A 46 9.22 -8.32 -10.67
N ASP A 47 8.38 -9.35 -10.69
CA ASP A 47 6.92 -9.21 -10.69
C ASP A 47 6.41 -8.56 -9.38
N ALA A 48 6.94 -8.98 -8.23
CA ALA A 48 6.57 -8.39 -6.95
C ALA A 48 7.02 -6.91 -6.84
N LEU A 49 8.23 -6.62 -7.33
CA LEU A 49 8.79 -5.27 -7.36
C LEU A 49 8.00 -4.35 -8.30
N ASP A 50 7.64 -4.83 -9.49
CA ASP A 50 6.81 -4.08 -10.43
C ASP A 50 5.42 -3.81 -9.87
N TRP A 51 4.80 -4.81 -9.23
CA TRP A 51 3.50 -4.63 -8.59
C TRP A 51 3.54 -3.55 -7.51
N ASN A 52 4.57 -3.56 -6.65
CA ASN A 52 4.77 -2.53 -5.63
C ASN A 52 4.93 -1.14 -6.27
N ARG A 53 5.77 -1.01 -7.29
CA ARG A 53 5.96 0.26 -8.00
C ARG A 53 4.67 0.77 -8.62
N ARG A 54 3.90 -0.09 -9.31
CA ARG A 54 2.63 0.27 -9.94
C ARG A 54 1.58 0.73 -8.94
N MET A 55 1.50 0.07 -7.79
CA MET A 55 0.62 0.50 -6.70
C MET A 55 0.98 1.92 -6.23
N TRP A 56 2.25 2.18 -5.96
CA TRP A 56 2.71 3.50 -5.54
C TRP A 56 2.52 4.58 -6.62
N THR A 57 2.73 4.25 -7.90
CA THR A 57 2.44 5.15 -9.02
C THR A 57 0.96 5.50 -9.10
N ALA A 58 0.06 4.53 -8.87
CA ALA A 58 -1.38 4.78 -8.87
C ALA A 58 -1.79 5.73 -7.73
N PHE A 59 -1.25 5.54 -6.52
CA PHE A 59 -1.51 6.45 -5.40
C PHE A 59 -0.97 7.86 -5.63
N ALA A 60 0.20 7.99 -6.25
CA ALA A 60 0.75 9.29 -6.60
C ALA A 60 -0.10 10.01 -7.66
N ALA A 61 -0.61 9.28 -8.66
CA ALA A 61 -1.51 9.82 -9.67
C ALA A 61 -2.86 10.24 -9.08
N ASP A 62 -3.42 9.47 -8.16
CA ASP A 62 -4.64 9.88 -7.44
C ASP A 62 -4.37 11.11 -6.56
N CYS A 63 -3.24 11.15 -5.87
CA CYS A 63 -2.82 12.30 -5.07
C CYS A 63 -2.46 13.53 -5.92
N SER A 64 -2.16 13.42 -7.21
CA SER A 64 -1.91 14.58 -8.06
C SER A 64 -3.18 15.20 -8.63
N SER A 65 -4.31 14.48 -8.59
CA SER A 65 -5.62 14.98 -9.03
C SER A 65 -6.12 16.16 -8.17
N GLU A 66 -6.75 17.14 -8.82
CA GLU A 66 -7.42 18.26 -8.15
C GLU A 66 -8.65 17.81 -7.34
N ASP A 67 -9.24 16.66 -7.70
CA ASP A 67 -10.41 16.08 -7.02
C ASP A 67 -10.05 15.31 -5.74
N ASN A 68 -8.75 15.16 -5.43
CA ASN A 68 -8.30 14.42 -4.26
C ASN A 68 -8.63 15.20 -2.97
N LYS A 69 -9.29 14.51 -2.03
CA LYS A 69 -9.82 15.12 -0.80
C LYS A 69 -8.84 15.12 0.38
N LEU A 70 -7.63 14.60 0.19
CA LEU A 70 -6.60 14.61 1.24
C LEU A 70 -5.99 16.02 1.39
N PRO A 71 -5.49 16.37 2.60
CA PRO A 71 -4.72 17.59 2.78
C PRO A 71 -3.52 17.65 1.83
N GLU A 72 -3.21 18.84 1.32
CA GLU A 72 -2.10 19.06 0.37
C GLU A 72 -0.76 18.51 0.87
N SER A 73 -0.46 18.70 2.16
CA SER A 73 0.75 18.19 2.78
C SER A 73 0.83 16.66 2.76
N LEU A 74 -0.29 15.96 2.95
CA LEU A 74 -0.35 14.50 2.90
C LEU A 74 -0.22 14.00 1.46
N ARG A 75 -0.87 14.66 0.50
CA ARG A 75 -0.72 14.36 -0.93
C ARG A 75 0.73 14.49 -1.36
N ALA A 76 1.40 15.58 -0.98
CA ALA A 76 2.81 15.82 -1.28
C ALA A 76 3.72 14.75 -0.65
N ALA A 77 3.44 14.32 0.59
CA ALA A 77 4.19 13.25 1.24
C ALA A 77 4.04 11.90 0.51
N ILE A 78 2.82 11.53 0.09
CA ILE A 78 2.56 10.29 -0.68
C ILE A 78 3.27 10.33 -2.03
N ILE A 79 3.20 11.45 -2.75
CA ILE A 79 3.90 11.64 -4.02
C ILE A 79 5.41 11.51 -3.84
N SER A 80 5.98 12.16 -2.82
CA SER A 80 7.42 12.06 -2.49
C SER A 80 7.84 10.61 -2.20
N LEU A 81 7.05 9.88 -1.40
CA LEU A 81 7.28 8.46 -1.12
C LEU A 81 7.22 7.61 -2.39
N SER A 82 6.29 7.88 -3.31
CA SER A 82 6.20 7.13 -4.57
C SER A 82 7.45 7.28 -5.44
N ILE A 83 8.07 8.46 -5.44
CA ILE A 83 9.32 8.75 -6.15
C ILE A 83 10.47 7.99 -5.49
N PHE A 84 10.55 8.02 -4.17
CA PHE A 84 11.55 7.26 -3.40
C PHE A 84 11.42 5.74 -3.68
N VAL A 85 10.21 5.20 -3.56
CA VAL A 85 9.93 3.78 -3.82
C VAL A 85 10.31 3.38 -5.25
N SER A 86 10.02 4.22 -6.25
CA SER A 86 10.36 3.94 -7.64
C SER A 86 11.88 3.82 -7.86
N ARG A 87 12.66 4.68 -7.18
CA ARG A 87 14.13 4.60 -7.19
C ARG A 87 14.60 3.33 -6.48
N GLN A 88 14.12 3.09 -5.26
CA GLN A 88 14.49 1.93 -4.45
C GLN A 88 14.15 0.60 -5.13
N THR A 89 13.03 0.53 -5.86
CA THR A 89 12.61 -0.66 -6.62
C THR A 89 13.64 -1.06 -7.68
N SER A 90 14.34 -0.08 -8.26
CA SER A 90 15.38 -0.35 -9.27
C SER A 90 16.60 -1.04 -8.65
N ASP A 91 16.97 -0.66 -7.44
CA ASP A 91 18.09 -1.26 -6.70
C ASP A 91 17.70 -2.63 -6.11
N ALA A 92 16.44 -2.76 -5.68
CA ALA A 92 15.89 -3.97 -5.07
C ALA A 92 15.93 -5.22 -5.95
N ILE A 93 16.12 -5.10 -7.26
CA ILE A 93 16.26 -6.26 -8.15
C ILE A 93 17.51 -7.10 -7.83
N ARG A 94 18.56 -6.47 -7.29
CA ARG A 94 19.84 -7.12 -6.93
C ARG A 94 20.17 -7.02 -5.45
N ASP A 95 19.48 -6.15 -4.71
CA ASP A 95 19.77 -5.86 -3.32
C ASP A 95 18.58 -6.25 -2.42
N ASN A 96 18.84 -7.08 -1.40
CA ASN A 96 17.84 -7.49 -0.42
C ASN A 96 17.55 -6.40 0.61
N ASP A 97 18.52 -5.55 0.94
CA ASP A 97 18.32 -4.45 1.89
C ASP A 97 17.34 -3.42 1.31
N ALA A 98 17.40 -3.25 -0.02
CA ALA A 98 16.43 -2.43 -0.73
C ALA A 98 15.02 -3.04 -0.75
N VAL A 99 14.88 -4.36 -0.80
CA VAL A 99 13.57 -5.04 -0.62
C VAL A 99 13.05 -4.85 0.81
N ASP A 100 13.91 -4.99 1.81
CA ASP A 100 13.56 -4.81 3.21
C ASP A 100 13.06 -3.38 3.48
N THR A 101 13.72 -2.38 2.90
CA THR A 101 13.29 -0.98 2.95
C THR A 101 11.87 -0.80 2.39
N LEU A 102 11.54 -1.43 1.25
CA LEU A 102 10.21 -1.36 0.65
C LEU A 102 9.14 -2.03 1.53
N ILE A 103 9.48 -3.16 2.16
CA ILE A 103 8.61 -3.88 3.10
C ILE A 103 8.31 -3.01 4.32
N GLU A 104 9.32 -2.35 4.89
CA GLU A 104 9.17 -1.48 6.05
C GLU A 104 8.24 -0.29 5.74
N ILE A 105 8.46 0.39 4.62
CA ILE A 105 7.60 1.49 4.17
C ILE A 105 6.13 1.03 4.08
N ASN A 106 5.88 -0.10 3.41
CA ASN A 106 4.52 -0.59 3.27
C ASN A 106 3.90 -0.94 4.64
N ARG A 107 4.67 -1.53 5.56
CA ARG A 107 4.19 -1.82 6.93
C ARG A 107 3.85 -0.55 7.70
N THR A 108 4.67 0.50 7.61
CA THR A 108 4.39 1.78 8.26
C THR A 108 3.09 2.40 7.73
N ILE A 109 2.86 2.35 6.41
CA ILE A 109 1.59 2.82 5.83
C ILE A 109 0.41 1.97 6.31
N MET A 110 0.56 0.64 6.32
CA MET A 110 -0.48 -0.26 6.83
C MET A 110 -0.84 0.03 8.29
N GLN A 111 0.11 0.40 9.15
CA GLN A 111 -0.17 0.81 10.53
C GLN A 111 -1.06 2.05 10.58
N GLY A 112 -0.83 3.04 9.70
CA GLY A 112 -1.68 4.22 9.58
C GLY A 112 -3.06 3.97 8.95
N LEU A 113 -3.19 2.90 8.16
CA LEU A 113 -4.44 2.48 7.52
C LEU A 113 -5.26 1.48 8.36
N ALA A 114 -4.67 0.92 9.43
CA ALA A 114 -5.31 -0.11 10.24
C ALA A 114 -6.69 0.37 10.75
N PRO A 115 -7.73 -0.48 10.68
CA PRO A 115 -9.05 -0.14 11.20
C PRO A 115 -8.94 0.29 12.67
N GLN A 116 -9.58 1.40 13.05
CA GLN A 116 -9.52 1.96 14.41
C GLN A 116 -10.20 1.10 15.50
N GLY A 117 -10.36 -0.21 15.28
CA GLY A 117 -11.03 -1.16 16.17
C GLY A 117 -10.12 -2.15 16.93
N GLN A 118 -8.79 -2.06 16.81
CA GLN A 118 -7.86 -3.02 17.46
C GLN A 118 -6.70 -2.38 18.25
N GLY A 119 -6.72 -1.06 18.46
CA GLY A 119 -5.67 -0.32 19.19
C GLY A 119 -6.00 0.10 20.63
N ALA A 120 -7.15 -0.28 21.19
CA ALA A 120 -7.61 0.20 22.50
C ALA A 120 -8.11 -0.92 23.44
N ALA A 121 -7.39 -2.06 23.49
CA ALA A 121 -7.65 -3.13 24.45
C ALA A 121 -6.36 -3.78 24.97
N SER A 122 -5.42 -2.95 25.42
CA SER A 122 -4.37 -3.36 26.38
C SER A 122 -3.82 -2.13 27.08
N ALA A 123 -4.67 -1.55 27.93
CA ALA A 123 -4.30 -0.66 29.02
C ALA A 123 -5.47 -0.64 30.01
N ALA A 124 -5.62 -1.72 30.77
CA ALA A 124 -6.43 -1.80 31.99
C ALA A 124 -5.68 -2.67 33.00
#